data_AF-A0A416G7E9-F1
#
_entry.id   AF-A0A416G7E9-F1
#
_cell.length_a   1.000
_cell.length_b   1.000
_cell.length_c   1.000
_cell.angle_alpha   90.00
_cell.angle_beta   90.00
_cell.angle_gamma   90.00
#
_symmetry.space_group_name_H-M   'P 1'
#
loop_
_entity.id
_entity.type
_entity.pdbx_description
1 polymer ?
#
loop_
_entity_poly.entity_id
_entity_poly.type
_entity_poly.pdbx_seq_one_letter_code
_entity_poly.pdbx_strand_id
1 'polypeptide(L)'
;MVRFGNFEVEYNRNAPDKVSVRIETDDKGEVWLPKCDIARAYGVFVQSVNAGLKSLAKTGDFDEYRDVRVEHFTYNGKNCSVDLYSLATIIALGFRMKGLKCEAFRKWAARRLAESFEKKKSTVILCMSGEKRNSWN
;
A
#
# COMPACT_ATOMS: atom_id res chain seq x y z
N MET A 1 -2.48 9.71 -21.18
CA MET A 1 -1.54 8.89 -20.39
C MET A 1 -2.34 8.35 -19.22
N VAL A 2 -2.54 7.03 -19.14
CA VAL A 2 -3.31 6.43 -18.04
C VAL A 2 -2.59 6.75 -16.73
N ARG A 3 -3.27 7.41 -15.80
CA ARG A 3 -2.74 7.68 -14.45
C ARG A 3 -3.28 6.57 -13.55
N PHE A 4 -2.40 5.80 -12.93
CA PHE A 4 -2.78 4.69 -12.04
C PHE A 4 -2.89 5.14 -10.56
N GLY A 5 -2.91 6.46 -10.33
CA GLY A 5 -2.81 7.08 -9.02
C GLY A 5 -1.37 7.37 -8.58
N ASN A 6 -1.22 7.84 -7.36
CA ASN A 6 0.06 8.14 -6.72
C ASN A 6 -0.01 7.81 -5.23
N PHE A 7 1.11 7.37 -4.66
CA PHE A 7 1.28 7.17 -3.22
C PHE A 7 2.68 7.61 -2.83
N GLU A 8 2.76 8.64 -2.00
CA GLU A 8 4.03 9.21 -1.56
C GLU A 8 4.06 9.32 -0.04
N VAL A 9 5.22 8.95 0.53
CA VAL A 9 5.54 9.19 1.93
C VAL A 9 6.70 10.19 1.98
N GLU A 10 6.42 11.39 2.47
CA GLU A 10 7.47 12.35 2.81
C GLU A 10 7.78 12.23 4.30
N TYR A 11 9.08 12.20 4.59
CA TYR A 11 9.61 11.99 5.92
C TYR A 11 10.79 12.93 6.12
N ASN A 12 10.77 13.69 7.21
CA ASN A 12 11.89 14.52 7.61
C ASN A 12 12.61 13.88 8.81
N ARG A 13 13.88 13.49 8.61
CA ARG A 13 14.70 12.88 9.67
C ARG A 13 14.93 13.80 10.87
N ASN A 14 14.93 15.11 10.66
CA ASN A 14 15.12 16.11 11.70
C ASN A 14 13.80 16.52 12.38
N ALA A 15 12.67 16.09 11.83
CA ALA A 15 11.34 16.30 12.40
C ALA A 15 10.54 14.99 12.25
N PRO A 16 10.87 13.93 13.01
CA PRO A 16 10.30 12.60 12.83
C PRO A 16 8.77 12.55 13.05
N ASP A 17 8.22 13.56 13.71
CA ASP A 17 6.77 13.73 13.90
C ASP A 17 6.06 14.35 12.69
N LYS A 18 6.81 14.92 11.73
CA LYS A 18 6.28 15.47 10.49
C LYS A 18 6.39 14.44 9.38
N VAL A 19 5.35 13.62 9.26
CA VAL A 19 5.15 12.67 8.17
C VAL A 19 3.94 13.11 7.37
N SER A 20 4.08 13.24 6.06
CA SER A 20 2.96 13.46 5.15
C SER A 20 2.80 12.22 4.26
N VAL A 21 1.56 11.79 4.07
CA VAL A 21 1.22 10.74 3.11
C VAL A 21 0.26 11.35 2.10
N ARG A 22 0.70 11.42 0.85
CA ARG A 22 -0.12 11.91 -0.28
C ARG A 22 -0.62 10.72 -1.06
N ILE A 23 -1.94 10.70 -1.31
CA ILE A 23 -2.61 9.68 -2.09
C ILE A 23 -3.41 10.39 -3.17
N GLU A 24 -3.14 10.06 -4.42
CA GLU A 24 -3.93 10.54 -5.57
C GLU A 24 -4.53 9.33 -6.27
N THR A 25 -5.82 9.37 -6.55
CA THR A 25 -6.50 8.27 -7.24
C THR A 25 -6.47 8.43 -8.75
N ASP A 26 -6.65 7.33 -9.46
CA ASP A 26 -6.98 7.33 -10.88
C ASP A 26 -8.41 7.84 -11.14
N ASP A 27 -8.82 7.83 -12.41
CA ASP A 27 -10.15 8.24 -12.86
C ASP A 27 -11.29 7.38 -12.29
N LYS A 28 -10.97 6.22 -11.71
CA LYS A 28 -11.91 5.28 -11.07
C LYS A 28 -11.91 5.39 -9.55
N GLY A 29 -11.14 6.31 -8.97
CA GLY A 29 -11.05 6.47 -7.52
C GLY A 29 -10.15 5.43 -6.85
N GLU A 30 -9.28 4.74 -7.60
CA GLU A 30 -8.41 3.70 -7.10
C GLU A 30 -6.93 4.09 -7.16
N VAL A 31 -6.06 3.33 -6.47
CA VAL A 31 -4.61 3.52 -6.52
C VAL A 31 -3.94 2.18 -6.80
N TRP A 32 -3.10 2.20 -7.83
CA TRP A 32 -2.43 1.04 -8.40
C TRP A 32 -0.99 1.42 -8.71
N LEU A 33 -0.02 0.81 -8.02
CA LEU A 33 1.39 1.15 -8.22
C LEU A 33 2.23 -0.06 -8.62
N PRO A 34 3.21 0.09 -9.53
CA PRO A 34 4.20 -0.93 -9.77
C PRO A 34 5.19 -1.03 -8.61
N LYS A 35 5.88 -2.18 -8.50
CA LYS A 35 6.86 -2.45 -7.43
C LYS A 35 7.92 -1.36 -7.26
N CYS A 36 8.35 -0.75 -8.37
CA CYS A 36 9.36 0.32 -8.37
C CYS A 36 8.87 1.61 -7.70
N ASP A 37 7.60 1.98 -7.91
CA ASP A 37 7.02 3.17 -7.30
C ASP A 37 6.74 2.95 -5.82
N ILE A 38 6.31 1.74 -5.44
CA ILE A 38 6.19 1.35 -4.02
C ILE A 38 7.54 1.42 -3.31
N ALA A 39 8.60 0.90 -3.97
CA ALA A 39 9.96 0.98 -3.45
C ALA A 39 10.41 2.44 -3.26
N ARG A 40 10.09 3.33 -4.21
CA ARG A 40 10.37 4.77 -4.12
C ARG A 40 9.61 5.44 -2.99
N ALA A 41 8.30 5.16 -2.86
CA ALA A 41 7.45 5.74 -1.82
C ALA A 41 8.00 5.44 -0.43
N TYR A 42 8.41 4.20 -0.19
CA TYR A 42 8.96 3.75 1.09
C TYR A 42 10.48 3.90 1.23
N GLY A 43 11.18 4.39 0.20
CA GLY A 43 12.64 4.55 0.24
C GLY A 43 13.37 3.24 0.51
N VAL A 44 12.90 2.14 -0.09
CA VAL A 44 13.47 0.79 0.04
C VAL A 44 13.88 0.26 -1.34
N PHE A 45 14.57 -0.87 -1.37
CA PHE A 45 14.86 -1.56 -2.62
C PHE A 45 13.65 -2.39 -3.09
N VAL A 46 13.54 -2.61 -4.41
CA VAL A 46 12.49 -3.46 -5.00
C VAL A 46 12.54 -4.89 -4.45
N GLN A 47 13.73 -5.37 -4.07
CA GLN A 47 13.93 -6.65 -3.40
C GLN A 47 13.19 -6.71 -2.05
N SER A 48 13.12 -5.60 -1.31
CA SER A 48 12.34 -5.50 -0.06
C SER A 48 10.84 -5.60 -0.32
N VAL A 49 10.36 -4.98 -1.41
CA VAL A 49 8.97 -5.11 -1.86
C VAL A 49 8.63 -6.55 -2.21
N ASN A 50 9.48 -7.23 -2.98
CA ASN A 50 9.31 -8.64 -3.33
C ASN A 50 9.29 -9.55 -2.10
N ALA A 51 10.19 -9.33 -1.13
CA ALA A 51 10.20 -10.08 0.12
C ALA A 51 8.94 -9.82 0.96
N GLY A 52 8.46 -8.56 0.98
CA GLY A 52 7.21 -8.17 1.62
C GLY A 52 6.00 -8.89 1.01
N LEU A 53 5.87 -8.87 -0.32
CA LEU A 53 4.78 -9.53 -1.05
C LEU A 53 4.75 -11.03 -0.78
N LYS A 54 5.89 -11.73 -0.91
CA LYS A 54 6.01 -13.15 -0.55
C LYS A 54 5.57 -13.43 0.87
N SER A 55 5.88 -12.51 1.77
CA SER A 55 5.51 -12.66 3.16
C SER A 55 4.02 -12.43 3.43
N LEU A 56 3.37 -11.50 2.73
CA LEU A 56 1.92 -11.27 2.84
C LEU A 56 1.14 -12.44 2.23
N ALA A 57 1.62 -12.97 1.10
CA ALA A 57 1.04 -14.18 0.48
C ALA A 57 1.05 -15.36 1.46
N LYS A 58 2.15 -15.54 2.22
CA LYS A 58 2.26 -16.62 3.21
C LYS A 58 1.28 -16.47 4.38
N THR A 59 0.91 -15.26 4.76
CA THR A 59 -0.04 -15.01 5.86
C THR A 59 -1.49 -14.95 5.39
N GLY A 60 -1.74 -14.95 4.08
CA GLY A 60 -3.07 -14.82 3.50
C GLY A 60 -3.59 -13.38 3.45
N ASP A 61 -2.72 -12.39 3.69
CA ASP A 61 -3.05 -10.96 3.67
C ASP A 61 -2.92 -10.33 2.27
N PHE A 62 -2.61 -11.13 1.26
CA PHE A 62 -2.43 -10.73 -0.13
C PHE A 62 -2.99 -11.82 -1.04
N ASP A 63 -3.91 -11.43 -1.92
CA ASP A 63 -4.52 -12.31 -2.91
C ASP A 63 -4.19 -11.82 -4.33
N GLU A 64 -3.40 -12.58 -5.07
CA GLU A 64 -2.95 -12.22 -6.43
C GLU A 64 -4.12 -11.91 -7.38
N TYR A 65 -5.31 -12.50 -7.18
CA TYR A 65 -6.47 -12.25 -8.04
C TYR A 65 -7.17 -10.92 -7.76
N ARG A 66 -7.10 -10.45 -6.51
CA ARG A 66 -7.79 -9.22 -6.07
C ARG A 66 -6.85 -8.02 -6.02
N ASP A 67 -5.60 -8.27 -5.64
CA ASP A 67 -4.63 -7.24 -5.28
C ASP A 67 -3.64 -6.90 -6.38
N VAL A 68 -3.67 -7.63 -7.49
CA VAL A 68 -2.79 -7.41 -8.64
C VAL A 68 -3.60 -7.12 -9.90
N ARG A 69 -3.18 -6.09 -10.64
CA ARG A 69 -3.62 -5.81 -12.01
C ARG A 69 -2.44 -5.86 -12.95
N VAL A 70 -2.61 -6.47 -14.11
CA VAL A 70 -1.58 -6.51 -15.14
C VAL A 70 -1.90 -5.45 -16.19
N GLU A 71 -1.01 -4.49 -16.35
CA GLU A 71 -1.11 -3.47 -17.40
C GLU A 71 -0.21 -3.85 -18.56
N HIS A 72 -0.76 -3.85 -19.78
CA HIS A 72 -0.03 -4.15 -21.01
C HIS A 72 0.31 -2.87 -21.77
N PHE A 73 1.55 -2.77 -22.25
CA PHE A 73 2.00 -1.63 -23.05
C PHE A 73 3.04 -2.05 -24.08
N THR A 74 3.19 -1.28 -25.14
CA THR A 74 4.23 -1.51 -26.15
C THR A 74 5.41 -0.58 -25.90
N TYR A 75 6.60 -1.15 -25.70
CA TYR A 75 7.84 -0.40 -25.55
C TYR A 75 8.84 -0.87 -26.62
N ASN A 76 9.31 0.06 -27.45
CA ASN A 76 10.22 -0.22 -28.57
C ASN A 76 9.75 -1.36 -29.49
N GLY A 77 8.45 -1.37 -29.83
CA GLY A 77 7.84 -2.39 -30.68
C GLY A 77 7.65 -3.76 -30.03
N LYS A 78 7.99 -3.91 -28.74
CA LYS A 78 7.76 -5.15 -27.97
C LYS A 78 6.59 -4.97 -27.03
N ASN A 79 5.76 -6.01 -26.96
CA ASN A 79 4.70 -6.08 -25.95
C ASN A 79 5.32 -6.38 -24.58
N CYS A 80 5.06 -5.51 -23.63
CA CYS A 80 5.50 -5.59 -22.26
C CYS A 80 4.27 -5.60 -21.34
N SER A 81 4.47 -6.06 -20.11
CA SER A 81 3.48 -5.96 -19.06
C SER A 81 4.12 -5.54 -17.75
N VAL A 82 3.33 -4.93 -16.86
CA VAL A 82 3.72 -4.58 -15.51
C VAL A 82 2.62 -4.92 -14.53
N ASP A 83 3.01 -5.52 -13.40
CA ASP A 83 2.10 -5.77 -12.28
C ASP A 83 1.93 -4.48 -11.48
N LEU A 84 0.68 -4.11 -11.25
CA LEU A 84 0.25 -3.03 -10.38
C LEU A 84 -0.42 -3.59 -9.13
N TYR A 85 -0.13 -2.99 -7.98
CA TYR A 85 -0.61 -3.45 -6.68
C TYR A 85 -1.61 -2.47 -6.08
N SER A 86 -2.65 -3.01 -5.47
CA SER A 86 -3.74 -2.26 -4.85
C SER A 86 -3.26 -1.38 -3.69
N LEU A 87 -4.02 -0.31 -3.37
CA LEU A 87 -3.77 0.52 -2.19
C LEU A 87 -3.65 -0.30 -0.89
N ALA A 88 -4.50 -1.32 -0.73
CA ALA A 88 -4.46 -2.22 0.43
C ALA A 88 -3.10 -2.93 0.54
N THR A 89 -2.59 -3.43 -0.58
CA THR A 89 -1.26 -4.06 -0.64
C THR A 89 -0.14 -3.06 -0.37
N ILE A 90 -0.21 -1.86 -0.95
CA ILE A 90 0.77 -0.79 -0.72
C ILE A 90 0.87 -0.48 0.78
N ILE A 91 -0.28 -0.30 1.44
CA ILE A 91 -0.35 -0.03 2.89
C ILE A 91 0.20 -1.22 3.69
N ALA A 92 -0.22 -2.45 3.38
CA ALA A 92 0.23 -3.66 4.07
C ALA A 92 1.76 -3.83 3.99
N LEU A 93 2.36 -3.51 2.83
CA LEU A 93 3.81 -3.51 2.66
C LEU A 93 4.50 -2.46 3.54
N GLY A 94 3.92 -1.28 3.74
CA GLY A 94 4.41 -0.28 4.69
C GLY A 94 4.50 -0.79 6.14
N PHE A 95 3.59 -1.69 6.53
CA PHE A 95 3.64 -2.37 7.82
C PHE A 95 4.66 -3.52 7.85
N ARG A 96 4.82 -4.24 6.73
CA ARG A 96 5.66 -5.44 6.66
C ARG A 96 7.15 -5.15 6.47
N MET A 97 7.48 -4.13 5.69
CA MET A 97 8.87 -3.83 5.29
C MET A 97 9.63 -3.05 6.36
N LYS A 98 10.96 -3.19 6.34
CA LYS A 98 11.89 -2.42 7.18
C LYS A 98 12.44 -1.23 6.39
N GLY A 99 12.54 -0.07 7.03
CA GLY A 99 13.04 1.17 6.44
C GLY A 99 12.60 2.39 7.25
N LEU A 100 13.34 3.50 7.14
CA LEU A 100 13.03 4.73 7.89
C LEU A 100 11.66 5.30 7.51
N LYS A 101 11.34 5.37 6.21
CA LYS A 101 10.00 5.83 5.79
C LYS A 101 8.91 4.82 6.15
N CYS A 102 9.19 3.52 6.13
CA CYS A 102 8.22 2.51 6.61
C CYS A 102 7.91 2.70 8.09
N GLU A 103 8.92 2.93 8.92
CA GLU A 103 8.74 3.20 10.35
C GLU A 103 7.97 4.50 10.58
N ALA A 104 8.34 5.57 9.87
CA ALA A 104 7.65 6.85 9.91
C ALA A 104 6.17 6.70 9.50
N PHE A 105 5.91 5.98 8.41
CA PHE A 105 4.57 5.65 7.94
C PHE A 105 3.75 4.90 8.99
N ARG A 106 4.32 3.87 9.64
CA ARG A 106 3.63 3.13 10.71
C ARG A 106 3.27 4.02 11.89
N LYS A 107 4.20 4.88 12.35
CA LYS A 107 3.94 5.83 13.43
C LYS A 107 2.83 6.82 13.05
N TRP A 108 2.89 7.36 11.84
CA TRP A 108 1.87 8.25 11.29
C TRP A 108 0.50 7.57 11.22
N ALA A 109 0.41 6.35 10.67
CA ALA A 109 -0.84 5.62 10.54
C ALA A 109 -1.46 5.30 11.91
N ALA A 110 -0.64 4.85 12.87
CA ALA A 110 -1.09 4.57 14.23
C ALA A 110 -1.60 5.83 14.94
N ARG A 111 -0.89 6.96 14.83
CA ARG A 111 -1.34 8.24 15.38
C ARG A 111 -2.65 8.71 14.75
N ARG A 112 -2.76 8.64 13.42
CA ARG A 112 -3.97 9.09 12.71
C ARG A 112 -5.19 8.27 13.11
N LEU A 113 -5.01 6.97 13.33
CA LEU A 113 -6.04 6.08 13.84
C LEU A 113 -6.41 6.44 15.29
N ALA A 114 -5.43 6.61 16.18
CA ALA A 114 -5.68 7.00 17.58
C ALA A 114 -6.41 8.35 17.70
N GLU A 115 -5.96 9.39 16.98
CA GLU A 115 -6.58 10.72 16.95
C GLU A 115 -8.03 10.68 16.46
N SER A 116 -8.36 9.76 15.55
CA SER A 116 -9.73 9.60 15.07
C SER A 116 -10.72 9.17 16.17
N PHE A 117 -10.21 8.53 17.23
CA PHE A 117 -10.98 8.07 18.38
C PHE A 117 -10.97 9.06 19.54
N GLU A 118 -9.87 9.78 19.78
CA GLU A 118 -9.80 10.78 20.87
C GLU A 118 -10.82 11.92 20.69
N LYS A 119 -11.19 12.24 19.44
CA LYS A 119 -12.26 13.22 19.16
C LYS A 119 -13.67 12.74 19.51
N LYS A 120 -13.87 11.46 19.83
CA LYS A 120 -15.17 10.89 20.24
C LYS A 120 -14.98 10.08 21.53
N LYS A 121 -15.21 10.70 22.69
CA LYS A 121 -15.18 10.05 24.03
C LYS A 121 -16.33 9.04 24.21
N SER A 122 -16.33 7.98 23.44
CA SER A 122 -17.32 6.91 23.47
C SER A 122 -16.60 5.62 23.10
N THR A 123 -16.68 4.60 23.95
CA THR A 123 -16.09 3.27 23.72
C THR A 123 -16.34 2.80 22.28
N VAL A 124 -15.27 2.43 21.57
CA VAL A 124 -15.37 1.90 20.21
C VAL A 124 -14.98 0.43 20.20
N ILE A 125 -15.91 -0.42 19.76
CA ILE A 125 -15.66 -1.83 19.43
C ILE A 125 -15.59 -1.90 17.91
N LEU A 126 -14.39 -2.12 17.38
CA LEU A 126 -14.19 -2.36 15.95
C LEU A 126 -14.31 -3.86 15.69
N CYS A 127 -15.44 -4.28 15.15
CA CYS A 127 -15.66 -5.65 14.72
C CYS A 127 -15.61 -5.71 13.19
N MET A 128 -14.57 -6.36 12.65
CA MET A 128 -14.54 -6.73 11.24
C MET A 128 -15.30 -8.05 11.10
N SER A 129 -16.53 -8.02 10.59
CA SER A 129 -17.22 -9.26 10.21
C SER A 129 -16.57 -9.77 8.92
N GLY A 130 -15.96 -10.95 8.98
CA GLY A 130 -15.33 -11.55 7.79
C GLY A 130 -16.40 -11.84 6.73
N GLU A 131 -16.25 -11.26 5.53
CA GLU A 131 -16.98 -11.74 4.36
C GLU A 131 -16.63 -13.22 4.17
N LYS A 132 -17.65 -14.07 4.19
CA LYS A 132 -17.49 -15.50 3.87
C LYS A 132 -16.85 -15.60 2.49
N ARG A 133 -15.65 -16.18 2.43
CA ARG A 133 -15.09 -16.72 1.18
C ARG A 133 -16.08 -17.77 0.69
N ASN A 134 -16.87 -17.40 -0.30
CA ASN A 134 -17.65 -18.36 -1.06
C ASN A 134 -16.64 -19.17 -1.89
N SER A 135 -16.18 -20.30 -1.36
CA SER A 135 -15.54 -21.31 -2.19
C SER A 135 -16.60 -21.87 -3.13
N TRP A 136 -16.49 -21.56 -4.42
CA TRP A 136 -17.20 -22.31 -5.44
C TRP A 136 -16.17 -23.11 -6.23
N ASN A 137 -16.57 -24.36 -6.48
CA ASN A 137 -15.86 -25.48 -7.09
C ASN A 137 -15.03 -25.14 -8.33
#